data_AF-A0A813HIN4-F1
#
_entry.id   AF-A0A813HIN4-F1
#
_cell.length_a   1.000
_cell.length_b   1.000
_cell.length_c   1.000
_cell.angle_alpha   90.00
_cell.angle_beta   90.00
_cell.angle_gamma   90.00
#
_symmetry.space_group_name_H-M   'P 1'
#
loop_
_entity.id
_entity.type
_entity.pdbx_description
1 polymer ?
#
loop_
_entity_poly.entity_id
_entity_poly.type
_entity_poly.pdbx_seq_one_letter_code
_entity_poly.pdbx_strand_id
1 'polypeptide(L)'
;KRVKAGAKKTRKQLQGKASASGRVIKAQVKGKLLTLSLARHVSFDAANPKKAGTVCFKRYARYHKAPTLGEALLKGASSGDLKWDLAKGYARLPGRSAAAAGRGSSSSSSTATQRKAVKPVGRPLKPASKALSSGKVKAANKVKGKFTGTKSVGKVKGKFTGKKLLRKDGLIRMDRKFTDLHAWEQRRKQEQPPPGGWPKPPSHWPPGVRVDVGRPVEWLPADWGQGIKTTCASKLQCFVSPDGKAYYHRHVVEQVCGKPCVGSRNPVKDLDPETAELYKQRILVFATAKAKASIAQGQLFSKAVPKFDKDSKLFANLSAAERAHIPSSASELHFAVISARRANDEQGLRNIVSVETQLRLGGATPVWYVDEPSLASYRGLGLTAKVGGKLVPARNLALSDAQKMGKPCVQVSDDIQRWNYYVGEDLRKGDAKVDLAAGNEAAKSADRLRANPVSAARFLVAKLRGEAASSSGGSPKLAGVFPLGNLGQAFLSSSVSREHFILGDFFVADNSPCRFDARMTLKEDYDFTCAHLQKHGSVIRCNRLFVSAVHETNAGGAVSERDDSGHKERANIKILQEKWPGVFSINGNRGDTQVIMSWKRRKSSNE
;
A
#
# COMPACT_ATOMS: atom_id res chain seq x y z
N LYS A 1 -12.41 9.94 -47.49
CA LYS A 1 -10.95 10.00 -47.80
C LYS A 1 -10.10 10.61 -46.65
N ARG A 2 -10.35 10.30 -45.37
CA ARG A 2 -9.55 10.84 -44.24
C ARG A 2 -9.44 9.86 -43.07
N VAL A 3 -9.05 8.60 -43.33
CA VAL A 3 -8.68 7.61 -42.28
C VAL A 3 -7.59 6.66 -42.81
N LYS A 4 -6.44 7.16 -43.29
CA LYS A 4 -5.24 6.34 -43.57
C LYS A 4 -3.95 7.20 -43.52
N ALA A 5 -3.70 7.88 -42.42
CA ALA A 5 -2.43 8.57 -42.19
C ALA A 5 -2.01 8.44 -40.73
N GLY A 6 -1.43 7.29 -40.36
CA GLY A 6 -1.05 7.06 -38.97
C GLY A 6 -0.31 5.76 -38.68
N ALA A 7 0.47 5.21 -39.61
CA ALA A 7 1.30 4.04 -39.32
C ALA A 7 2.46 3.90 -40.31
N LYS A 8 3.49 4.73 -40.16
CA LYS A 8 4.84 4.43 -40.68
C LYS A 8 5.88 5.18 -39.85
N LYS A 9 6.02 4.81 -38.57
CA LYS A 9 7.32 5.00 -37.91
C LYS A 9 8.29 4.02 -38.55
N THR A 10 9.34 4.55 -39.16
CA THR A 10 10.38 3.74 -39.80
C THR A 10 11.03 2.84 -38.74
N ARG A 11 11.32 1.59 -39.11
CA ARG A 11 12.02 0.57 -38.29
C ARG A 11 13.26 1.12 -37.55
N LYS A 12 13.91 2.14 -38.14
CA LYS A 12 15.04 2.90 -37.60
C LYS A 12 14.71 3.71 -36.33
N GLN A 13 13.50 4.29 -36.21
CA GLN A 13 13.06 5.03 -35.02
C GLN A 13 12.75 4.13 -33.81
N LEU A 14 12.32 2.88 -34.04
CA LEU A 14 12.07 1.91 -32.96
C LEU A 14 13.37 1.26 -32.46
N GLN A 15 14.34 1.02 -33.36
CA GLN A 15 15.68 0.57 -32.97
C GLN A 15 16.43 1.61 -32.11
N GLY A 16 16.28 2.91 -32.39
CA GLY A 16 16.88 3.97 -31.59
C GLY A 16 16.34 4.09 -30.15
N LYS A 17 15.04 3.84 -29.94
CA LYS A 17 14.40 3.98 -28.61
C LYS A 17 14.72 2.83 -27.64
N ALA A 18 14.93 1.60 -28.12
CA ALA A 18 15.30 0.48 -27.26
C ALA A 18 16.73 0.64 -26.69
N SER A 19 17.67 1.14 -27.52
CA SER A 19 19.05 1.42 -27.09
C SER A 19 19.17 2.58 -26.10
N ALA A 20 18.30 3.59 -26.16
CA ALA A 20 18.38 4.78 -25.30
C ALA A 20 17.78 4.60 -23.89
N SER A 21 17.05 3.51 -23.63
CA SER A 21 16.20 3.40 -22.42
C SER A 21 16.91 3.03 -21.11
N GLY A 22 18.22 2.77 -21.11
CA GLY A 22 18.97 2.34 -19.92
C GLY A 22 18.50 1.04 -19.27
N ARG A 23 17.47 0.37 -19.82
CA ARG A 23 16.90 -0.87 -19.30
C ARG A 23 17.85 -2.03 -19.55
N VAL A 24 17.98 -2.89 -18.53
CA VAL A 24 18.87 -4.04 -18.53
C VAL A 24 18.13 -5.32 -18.16
N ILE A 25 18.59 -6.46 -18.69
CA ILE A 25 18.12 -7.80 -18.32
C ILE A 25 19.23 -8.48 -17.51
N LYS A 26 18.89 -9.00 -16.33
CA LYS A 26 19.79 -9.87 -15.55
C LYS A 26 19.54 -11.33 -15.92
N ALA A 27 20.53 -12.00 -16.53
CA ALA A 27 20.42 -13.39 -17.00
C ALA A 27 21.66 -14.20 -16.61
N GLN A 28 21.49 -15.50 -16.32
CA GLN A 28 22.61 -16.41 -16.17
C GLN A 28 23.08 -16.89 -17.54
N VAL A 29 24.37 -16.76 -17.84
CA VAL A 29 25.01 -17.25 -19.05
C VAL A 29 26.22 -18.07 -18.63
N LYS A 30 26.22 -19.38 -18.96
CA LYS A 30 27.28 -20.33 -18.54
C LYS A 30 27.62 -20.23 -17.04
N GLY A 31 26.60 -20.19 -16.20
CA GLY A 31 26.73 -20.12 -14.73
C GLY A 31 27.03 -18.74 -14.14
N LYS A 32 27.27 -17.70 -14.96
CA LYS A 32 27.55 -16.33 -14.49
C LYS A 32 26.34 -15.43 -14.67
N LEU A 33 25.98 -14.68 -13.63
CA LEU A 33 24.90 -13.68 -13.71
C LEU A 33 25.42 -12.40 -14.39
N LEU A 34 24.88 -12.07 -15.56
CA LEU A 34 25.24 -10.89 -16.35
C LEU A 34 24.09 -9.88 -16.38
N THR A 35 24.43 -8.60 -16.39
CA THR A 35 23.50 -7.48 -16.63
C THR A 35 23.68 -7.01 -18.07
N LEU A 36 22.66 -7.22 -18.90
CA LEU A 36 22.73 -7.04 -20.35
C LEU A 36 21.83 -5.88 -20.79
N SER A 37 22.37 -4.93 -21.56
CA SER A 37 21.58 -3.88 -22.20
C SER A 37 20.60 -4.46 -23.22
N LEU A 38 19.43 -3.84 -23.41
CA LEU A 38 18.50 -4.21 -24.48
C LEU A 38 19.10 -4.05 -25.89
N ALA A 39 20.10 -3.19 -26.05
CA ALA A 39 20.86 -3.04 -27.30
C ALA A 39 21.79 -4.22 -27.58
N ARG A 40 22.02 -5.10 -26.60
CA ARG A 40 22.97 -6.22 -26.74
C ARG A 40 22.49 -7.15 -27.84
N HIS A 41 23.40 -7.40 -28.79
CA HIS A 41 23.19 -8.40 -29.84
C HIS A 41 22.99 -9.79 -29.25
N VAL A 42 22.07 -10.52 -29.87
CA VAL A 42 21.75 -11.91 -29.54
C VAL A 42 21.54 -12.67 -30.84
N SER A 43 22.01 -13.91 -30.89
CA SER A 43 21.66 -14.89 -31.92
C SER A 43 20.90 -16.03 -31.29
N PHE A 44 19.91 -16.58 -31.99
CA PHE A 44 19.15 -17.74 -31.54
C PHE A 44 19.44 -18.93 -32.44
N ASP A 45 19.21 -20.14 -31.92
CA ASP A 45 19.26 -21.35 -32.74
C ASP A 45 18.18 -21.31 -33.84
N ALA A 46 18.58 -21.74 -35.04
CA ALA A 46 17.73 -21.72 -36.23
C ALA A 46 16.55 -22.71 -36.11
N ALA A 47 16.75 -23.84 -35.44
CA ALA A 47 15.69 -24.78 -35.09
C ALA A 47 15.05 -24.36 -33.76
N ASN A 48 13.70 -24.34 -33.70
CA ASN A 48 12.97 -24.00 -32.49
C ASN A 48 13.11 -25.12 -31.44
N PRO A 49 13.82 -24.91 -30.32
CA PRO A 49 14.11 -25.97 -29.36
C PRO A 49 12.92 -26.25 -28.42
N LYS A 50 11.79 -25.57 -28.59
CA LYS A 50 10.60 -25.74 -27.75
C LYS A 50 9.75 -26.91 -28.27
N LYS A 51 8.99 -27.54 -27.38
CA LYS A 51 8.04 -28.61 -27.74
C LYS A 51 6.98 -28.07 -28.71
N ALA A 52 6.84 -28.70 -29.88
CA ALA A 52 5.83 -28.34 -30.89
C ALA A 52 4.41 -28.30 -30.28
N GLY A 53 3.56 -27.40 -30.80
CA GLY A 53 2.19 -27.20 -30.33
C GLY A 53 2.03 -26.32 -29.08
N THR A 54 3.10 -26.03 -28.33
CA THR A 54 3.03 -25.20 -27.12
C THR A 54 2.99 -23.69 -27.40
N VAL A 55 2.49 -22.90 -26.44
CA VAL A 55 2.54 -21.42 -26.50
C VAL A 55 3.98 -20.91 -26.61
N CYS A 56 4.93 -21.56 -25.93
CA CYS A 56 6.34 -21.21 -25.99
C CYS A 56 6.93 -21.45 -27.40
N PHE A 57 6.50 -22.51 -28.09
CA PHE A 57 6.91 -22.76 -29.48
C PHE A 57 6.45 -21.65 -30.42
N LYS A 58 5.16 -21.29 -30.36
CA LYS A 58 4.60 -20.18 -31.16
C LYS A 58 5.28 -18.84 -30.85
N ARG A 59 5.63 -18.61 -29.58
CA ARG A 59 6.30 -17.38 -29.14
C ARG A 59 7.74 -17.31 -29.64
N TYR A 60 8.52 -18.37 -29.46
CA TYR A 60 9.91 -18.47 -29.94
C TYR A 60 9.99 -18.25 -31.45
N ALA A 61 9.05 -18.82 -32.22
CA ALA A 61 8.97 -18.61 -33.66
C ALA A 61 8.87 -17.12 -34.07
N ARG A 62 8.29 -16.26 -33.22
CA ARG A 62 8.19 -14.82 -33.50
C ARG A 62 9.50 -14.07 -33.22
N TYR A 63 10.20 -14.39 -32.14
CA TYR A 63 11.34 -13.58 -31.68
C TYR A 63 12.73 -14.16 -31.99
N HIS A 64 12.87 -15.44 -32.35
CA HIS A 64 14.19 -16.05 -32.59
C HIS A 64 14.99 -15.40 -33.74
N LYS A 65 14.33 -14.63 -34.61
CA LYS A 65 14.99 -13.81 -35.65
C LYS A 65 15.31 -12.39 -35.19
N ALA A 66 15.29 -12.11 -33.89
CA ALA A 66 15.62 -10.80 -33.35
C ALA A 66 17.15 -10.66 -33.22
N PRO A 67 17.75 -9.57 -33.75
CA PRO A 67 19.17 -9.32 -33.68
C PRO A 67 19.63 -8.81 -32.30
N THR A 68 18.71 -8.29 -31.47
CA THR A 68 18.98 -7.74 -30.14
C THR A 68 17.94 -8.20 -29.13
N LEU A 69 18.30 -8.14 -27.83
CA LEU A 69 17.37 -8.47 -26.73
C LEU A 69 16.13 -7.56 -26.75
N GLY A 70 16.28 -6.29 -27.08
CA GLY A 70 15.17 -5.33 -27.20
C GLY A 70 14.21 -5.68 -28.35
N GLU A 71 14.73 -6.05 -29.52
CA GLU A 71 13.89 -6.51 -30.63
C GLU A 71 13.16 -7.82 -30.32
N ALA A 72 13.78 -8.71 -29.54
CA ALA A 72 13.12 -9.95 -29.15
C ALA A 72 11.91 -9.67 -28.26
N LEU A 73 12.02 -8.74 -27.31
CA LEU A 73 10.89 -8.29 -26.48
C LEU A 73 9.78 -7.65 -27.33
N LEU A 74 10.14 -6.81 -28.30
CA LEU A 74 9.17 -6.20 -29.23
C LEU A 74 8.44 -7.25 -30.08
N LYS A 75 9.11 -8.36 -30.43
CA LYS A 75 8.52 -9.49 -31.14
C LYS A 75 7.77 -10.47 -30.23
N GLY A 76 7.55 -10.09 -28.96
CA GLY A 76 6.71 -10.82 -28.01
C GLY A 76 7.45 -11.82 -27.12
N ALA A 77 8.78 -11.76 -27.03
CA ALA A 77 9.50 -12.44 -25.95
C ALA A 77 9.18 -11.76 -24.60
N SER A 78 9.07 -12.55 -23.53
CA SER A 78 9.14 -12.02 -22.18
C SER A 78 10.59 -11.96 -21.69
N SER A 79 10.85 -11.21 -20.61
CA SER A 79 12.16 -11.26 -19.95
C SER A 79 12.49 -12.65 -19.41
N GLY A 80 11.48 -13.46 -19.08
CA GLY A 80 11.67 -14.85 -18.65
C GLY A 80 12.15 -15.75 -19.79
N ASP A 81 11.58 -15.58 -20.98
CA ASP A 81 11.96 -16.32 -22.18
C ASP A 81 13.44 -16.08 -22.53
N LEU A 82 13.86 -14.80 -22.56
CA LEU A 82 15.25 -14.44 -22.87
C LEU A 82 16.25 -14.94 -21.82
N LYS A 83 15.93 -14.86 -20.53
CA LYS A 83 16.77 -15.42 -19.46
C LYS A 83 16.91 -16.93 -19.62
N TRP A 84 15.81 -17.61 -19.94
CA TRP A 84 15.80 -19.04 -20.08
C TRP A 84 16.57 -19.53 -21.30
N ASP A 85 16.37 -18.87 -22.44
CA ASP A 85 17.06 -19.18 -23.69
C ASP A 85 18.57 -18.92 -23.58
N LEU A 86 18.99 -17.85 -22.90
CA LEU A 86 20.40 -17.56 -22.60
C LEU A 86 21.01 -18.57 -21.62
N ALA A 87 20.26 -19.01 -20.61
CA ALA A 87 20.73 -20.00 -19.64
C ALA A 87 20.88 -21.40 -20.26
N LYS A 88 20.00 -21.76 -21.21
CA LYS A 88 20.01 -23.04 -21.91
C LYS A 88 20.88 -23.07 -23.17
N GLY A 89 21.39 -21.92 -23.61
CA GLY A 89 22.24 -21.82 -24.79
C GLY A 89 21.48 -21.72 -26.11
N TYR A 90 20.15 -21.68 -26.09
CA TYR A 90 19.28 -21.45 -27.25
C TYR A 90 19.41 -20.04 -27.80
N ALA A 91 19.79 -19.10 -26.94
CA ALA A 91 20.23 -17.77 -27.30
C ALA A 91 21.71 -17.62 -26.94
N ARG A 92 22.50 -17.06 -27.84
CA ARG A 92 23.92 -16.79 -27.67
C ARG A 92 24.19 -15.29 -27.79
N LEU A 93 25.06 -14.78 -26.92
CA LEU A 93 25.61 -13.45 -27.07
C LEU A 93 26.88 -13.58 -27.89
N PRO A 94 26.95 -13.09 -29.14
CA PRO A 94 28.19 -13.11 -29.89
C PRO A 94 29.31 -12.47 -29.06
N GLY A 95 30.46 -13.14 -29.03
CA GLY A 95 31.65 -12.63 -28.37
C GLY A 95 31.98 -11.24 -28.93
N ARG A 96 32.51 -10.34 -28.10
CA ARG A 96 33.14 -9.12 -28.62
C ARG A 96 34.30 -9.59 -29.49
N SER A 97 34.12 -9.61 -30.81
CA SER A 97 35.24 -9.76 -31.73
C SER A 97 36.14 -8.55 -31.55
N ALA A 98 37.45 -8.77 -31.40
CA ALA A 98 38.48 -7.74 -31.27
C ALA A 98 38.74 -7.01 -32.61
N ALA A 99 37.70 -6.75 -33.40
CA ALA A 99 37.79 -6.16 -34.73
C ALA A 99 36.96 -4.86 -34.78
N ALA A 100 37.51 -3.82 -34.13
CA ALA A 100 37.21 -2.41 -34.39
C ALA A 100 38.34 -1.55 -33.80
N ALA A 101 39.59 -1.88 -34.16
CA ALA A 101 40.72 -0.99 -34.08
C ALA A 101 41.03 -0.57 -35.52
N GLY A 102 40.68 0.66 -35.89
CA GLY A 102 40.95 1.17 -37.23
C GLY A 102 40.16 2.42 -37.57
N ARG A 103 40.88 3.55 -37.57
CA ARG A 103 40.59 4.87 -38.17
C ARG A 103 39.92 5.91 -37.28
N GLY A 104 40.68 6.99 -37.06
CA GLY A 104 40.16 8.29 -36.61
C GLY A 104 40.94 8.93 -35.46
N SER A 105 42.26 9.17 -35.61
CA SER A 105 42.97 10.07 -34.72
C SER A 105 42.62 11.52 -35.08
N SER A 106 42.03 12.26 -34.15
CA SER A 106 42.31 13.70 -34.05
C SER A 106 42.34 14.07 -32.57
N SER A 107 43.41 14.76 -32.23
CA SER A 107 43.90 15.14 -30.93
C SER A 107 42.98 16.13 -30.21
N SER A 108 42.75 15.92 -28.92
CA SER A 108 42.88 17.02 -27.95
C SER A 108 43.07 16.47 -26.55
N SER A 109 44.00 17.11 -25.86
CA SER A 109 44.60 16.78 -24.59
C SER A 109 43.64 16.95 -23.41
N SER A 110 43.76 16.08 -22.41
CA SER A 110 43.80 16.52 -21.00
C SER A 110 44.22 15.38 -20.08
N THR A 111 45.33 15.67 -19.41
CA THR A 111 45.97 15.07 -18.25
C THR A 111 45.02 14.37 -17.25
N ALA A 112 45.29 13.09 -16.96
CA ALA A 112 44.72 12.38 -15.83
C ALA A 112 45.82 11.74 -14.98
N THR A 113 45.97 12.29 -13.77
CA THR A 113 46.82 11.84 -12.67
C THR A 113 46.50 10.40 -12.26
N GLN A 114 47.54 9.58 -12.12
CA GLN A 114 47.45 8.21 -11.62
C GLN A 114 46.99 8.16 -10.16
N ARG A 115 45.95 7.39 -9.87
CA ARG A 115 45.71 6.83 -8.53
C ARG A 115 45.50 5.32 -8.62
N LYS A 116 46.38 4.60 -7.93
CA LYS A 116 46.45 3.14 -7.76
C LYS A 116 45.15 2.59 -7.18
N ALA A 117 44.64 1.51 -7.77
CA ALA A 117 43.53 0.73 -7.24
C ALA A 117 44.00 -0.19 -6.10
N VAL A 118 43.36 -0.05 -4.94
CA VAL A 118 43.50 -0.95 -3.78
C VAL A 118 42.58 -2.16 -3.97
N LYS A 119 43.12 -3.37 -3.77
CA LYS A 119 42.40 -4.66 -3.82
C LYS A 119 41.44 -4.79 -2.63
N PRO A 120 40.20 -5.30 -2.81
CA PRO A 120 39.36 -5.67 -1.68
C PRO A 120 39.73 -7.06 -1.15
N VAL A 121 40.08 -7.13 0.13
CA VAL A 121 40.28 -8.36 0.90
C VAL A 121 38.90 -8.93 1.25
N GLY A 122 38.58 -10.11 0.71
CA GLY A 122 37.40 -10.88 1.09
C GLY A 122 37.62 -11.60 2.43
N ARG A 123 36.67 -11.46 3.35
CA ARG A 123 36.64 -12.20 4.62
C ARG A 123 35.51 -13.25 4.56
N PRO A 124 35.77 -14.53 4.89
CA PRO A 124 34.75 -15.56 4.87
C PRO A 124 33.97 -15.61 6.19
N LEU A 125 32.65 -15.80 6.09
CA LEU A 125 31.77 -16.08 7.22
C LEU A 125 31.71 -17.61 7.46
N LYS A 126 32.12 -18.06 8.64
CA LYS A 126 31.79 -19.39 9.19
C LYS A 126 30.54 -19.31 10.07
N PRO A 127 29.67 -20.33 10.09
CA PRO A 127 28.58 -20.41 11.07
C PRO A 127 29.06 -21.12 12.34
N ALA A 128 28.76 -20.55 13.51
CA ALA A 128 28.93 -21.20 14.80
C ALA A 128 27.57 -21.66 15.34
N SER A 129 27.37 -22.96 15.37
CA SER A 129 26.34 -23.64 16.16
C SER A 129 26.87 -23.80 17.60
N LYS A 130 26.13 -23.28 18.59
CA LYS A 130 26.34 -23.64 20.01
C LYS A 130 25.19 -24.52 20.47
N ALA A 131 25.59 -25.71 20.91
CA ALA A 131 24.79 -26.69 21.62
C ALA A 131 24.31 -26.15 22.98
N LEU A 132 23.07 -26.47 23.33
CA LEU A 132 22.54 -26.34 24.69
C LEU A 132 22.63 -27.70 25.37
N SER A 133 23.37 -27.72 26.46
CA SER A 133 23.64 -28.86 27.32
C SER A 133 22.46 -29.22 28.19
N SER A 134 22.30 -30.53 28.37
CA SER A 134 21.40 -31.18 29.31
C SER A 134 21.86 -31.00 30.75
N GLY A 135 21.10 -30.24 31.55
CA GLY A 135 21.25 -30.16 33.01
C GLY A 135 20.26 -31.06 33.73
N LYS A 136 20.78 -32.09 34.40
CA LYS A 136 20.06 -32.94 35.38
C LYS A 136 19.59 -32.10 36.57
N VAL A 137 18.35 -32.27 37.01
CA VAL A 137 17.90 -31.83 38.34
C VAL A 137 17.42 -33.04 39.13
N LYS A 138 17.94 -33.13 40.35
CA LYS A 138 17.77 -34.19 41.35
C LYS A 138 16.39 -34.14 42.03
N ALA A 139 16.08 -35.29 42.64
CA ALA A 139 14.94 -35.63 43.45
C ALA A 139 14.55 -34.58 44.51
N ALA A 140 13.24 -34.45 44.76
CA ALA A 140 12.71 -33.85 45.96
C ALA A 140 11.42 -34.57 46.43
N ASN A 141 11.55 -35.11 47.63
CA ASN A 141 10.61 -35.34 48.72
C ASN A 141 9.09 -35.52 48.50
N LYS A 142 8.68 -36.67 49.05
CA LYS A 142 7.36 -37.10 49.48
C LYS A 142 6.87 -36.18 50.61
N VAL A 143 5.75 -35.49 50.43
CA VAL A 143 4.97 -34.90 51.53
C VAL A 143 3.51 -35.30 51.35
N LYS A 144 2.99 -36.08 52.30
CA LYS A 144 1.57 -36.37 52.48
C LYS A 144 0.95 -35.17 53.21
N GLY A 145 -0.01 -34.51 52.57
CA GLY A 145 -0.87 -33.51 53.21
C GLY A 145 -2.30 -33.72 52.74
N LYS A 146 -3.17 -34.19 53.64
CA LYS A 146 -4.63 -34.12 53.51
C LYS A 146 -5.02 -32.64 53.62
N PHE A 147 -5.76 -32.13 52.65
CA PHE A 147 -6.58 -30.93 52.86
C PHE A 147 -7.90 -31.05 52.11
N THR A 148 -8.96 -30.96 52.91
CA THR A 148 -10.35 -30.74 52.55
C THR A 148 -10.53 -29.29 52.08
N GLY A 149 -11.19 -29.08 50.94
CA GLY A 149 -11.50 -27.74 50.46
C GLY A 149 -12.07 -27.75 49.04
N THR A 150 -13.33 -27.34 48.95
CA THR A 150 -14.14 -27.13 47.75
C THR A 150 -13.39 -26.39 46.64
N LYS A 151 -13.17 -27.06 45.50
CA LYS A 151 -12.55 -26.45 44.31
C LYS A 151 -13.59 -25.88 43.35
N SER A 152 -13.47 -24.57 43.13
CA SER A 152 -13.87 -23.88 41.91
C SER A 152 -13.28 -24.56 40.67
N VAL A 153 -14.07 -24.69 39.62
CA VAL A 153 -13.73 -25.32 38.34
C VAL A 153 -12.55 -24.59 37.67
N GLY A 154 -11.33 -25.11 37.87
CA GLY A 154 -10.13 -24.64 37.20
C GLY A 154 -10.07 -25.07 35.73
N LYS A 155 -9.67 -24.16 34.83
CA LYS A 155 -9.36 -24.43 33.41
C LYS A 155 -8.32 -25.57 33.30
N VAL A 156 -8.78 -26.76 32.90
CA VAL A 156 -7.93 -27.94 32.69
C VAL A 156 -7.08 -27.78 31.42
N LYS A 157 -5.81 -27.39 31.57
CA LYS A 157 -4.76 -27.50 30.55
C LYS A 157 -4.26 -28.95 30.46
N GLY A 158 -4.99 -29.81 29.75
CA GLY A 158 -4.55 -31.17 29.41
C GLY A 158 -4.30 -31.30 27.90
N LYS A 159 -3.17 -31.91 27.50
CA LYS A 159 -2.85 -32.23 26.09
C LYS A 159 -3.86 -33.24 25.52
N PHE A 160 -4.19 -33.10 24.24
CA PHE A 160 -5.06 -34.02 23.50
C PHE A 160 -4.50 -35.44 23.52
N THR A 161 -5.28 -36.41 23.98
CA THR A 161 -4.84 -37.82 24.08
C THR A 161 -5.46 -38.72 23.00
N GLY A 162 -6.49 -38.25 22.28
CA GLY A 162 -7.18 -39.03 21.25
C GLY A 162 -7.91 -40.29 21.74
N LYS A 163 -8.02 -40.51 23.06
CA LYS A 163 -8.58 -41.75 23.61
C LYS A 163 -10.10 -41.80 23.42
N LYS A 164 -10.57 -42.94 22.89
CA LYS A 164 -11.98 -43.33 22.90
C LYS A 164 -12.35 -43.68 24.35
N LEU A 165 -13.31 -42.99 24.92
CA LEU A 165 -13.85 -43.29 26.25
C LEU A 165 -15.18 -44.00 26.07
N LEU A 166 -15.24 -45.28 26.47
CA LEU A 166 -16.49 -46.01 26.57
C LEU A 166 -17.26 -45.46 27.77
N ARG A 167 -18.48 -44.99 27.55
CA ARG A 167 -19.38 -44.61 28.64
C ARG A 167 -20.01 -45.87 29.24
N LYS A 168 -20.52 -45.74 30.47
CA LYS A 168 -21.26 -46.81 31.17
C LYS A 168 -22.53 -47.25 30.43
N ASP A 169 -23.06 -46.43 29.52
CA ASP A 169 -24.21 -46.73 28.66
C ASP A 169 -23.84 -47.49 27.36
N GLY A 170 -22.57 -47.91 27.22
CA GLY A 170 -22.07 -48.60 26.02
C GLY A 170 -21.71 -47.68 24.85
N LEU A 171 -21.96 -46.37 24.93
CA LEU A 171 -21.64 -45.43 23.86
C LEU A 171 -20.17 -45.00 23.89
N ILE A 172 -19.51 -45.02 22.74
CA ILE A 172 -18.13 -44.55 22.57
C ILE A 172 -18.14 -43.02 22.44
N ARG A 173 -17.60 -42.31 23.44
CA ARG A 173 -17.30 -40.88 23.34
C ARG A 173 -15.84 -40.70 22.89
N MET A 174 -15.63 -40.10 21.73
CA MET A 174 -14.31 -39.56 21.41
C MET A 174 -14.07 -38.28 22.18
N ASP A 175 -12.97 -38.18 22.93
CA ASP A 175 -12.53 -36.93 23.56
C ASP A 175 -12.03 -35.94 22.50
N ARG A 176 -12.95 -35.39 21.72
CA ARG A 176 -12.69 -34.19 20.92
C ARG A 176 -12.91 -33.00 21.83
N LYS A 177 -11.90 -32.62 22.61
CA LYS A 177 -11.80 -31.23 23.06
C LYS A 177 -11.77 -30.38 21.81
N PHE A 178 -12.92 -29.81 21.42
CA PHE A 178 -12.90 -28.57 20.66
C PHE A 178 -12.08 -27.63 21.54
N THR A 179 -10.83 -27.37 21.15
CA THR A 179 -9.88 -26.57 21.91
C THR A 179 -10.37 -25.12 22.11
N ASP A 180 -11.47 -24.78 21.45
CA ASP A 180 -12.17 -23.52 21.55
C ASP A 180 -13.70 -23.79 21.69
N LEU A 181 -14.18 -23.84 22.94
CA LEU A 181 -15.61 -23.94 23.27
C LEU A 181 -16.41 -22.82 22.59
N HIS A 182 -15.85 -21.62 22.49
CA HIS A 182 -16.47 -20.49 21.83
C HIS A 182 -16.66 -20.76 20.33
N ALA A 183 -15.65 -21.30 19.65
CA ALA A 183 -15.80 -21.71 18.25
C ALA A 183 -16.85 -22.82 18.06
N TRP A 184 -17.02 -23.71 19.03
CA TRP A 184 -18.07 -24.73 19.00
C TRP A 184 -19.47 -24.14 19.17
N GLU A 185 -19.65 -23.26 20.16
CA GLU A 185 -20.91 -22.54 20.41
C GLU A 185 -21.31 -21.67 19.21
N GLN A 186 -20.36 -20.93 18.63
CA GLN A 186 -20.59 -20.09 17.45
C GLN A 186 -21.06 -20.91 16.24
N ARG A 187 -20.54 -22.12 16.04
CA ARG A 187 -20.98 -22.99 14.93
C ARG A 187 -22.42 -23.47 15.09
N ARG A 188 -22.90 -23.61 16.33
CA ARG A 188 -24.26 -24.07 16.67
C ARG A 188 -25.26 -22.93 16.83
N LYS A 189 -24.79 -21.68 16.97
CA LYS A 189 -25.67 -20.52 17.04
C LYS A 189 -26.59 -20.51 15.82
N GLN A 190 -27.90 -20.51 16.07
CA GLN A 190 -28.90 -20.42 15.03
C GLN A 190 -28.66 -19.11 14.26
N GLU A 191 -28.49 -19.21 12.95
CA GLU A 191 -28.33 -18.03 12.12
C GLU A 191 -29.70 -17.44 11.85
N GLN A 192 -29.81 -16.15 12.14
CA GLN A 192 -30.90 -15.34 11.60
C GLN A 192 -30.71 -15.26 10.09
N PRO A 193 -31.75 -15.49 9.28
CA PRO A 193 -31.66 -15.26 7.85
C PRO A 193 -31.30 -13.78 7.58
N PRO A 194 -30.59 -13.49 6.48
CA PRO A 194 -30.39 -12.09 6.08
C PRO A 194 -31.75 -11.43 5.77
N PRO A 195 -31.85 -10.09 5.78
CA PRO A 195 -33.05 -9.39 5.34
C PRO A 195 -33.47 -9.89 3.94
N GLY A 196 -34.71 -10.39 3.81
CA GLY A 196 -35.21 -11.03 2.58
C GLY A 196 -35.12 -12.57 2.55
N GLY A 197 -34.64 -13.22 3.61
CA GLY A 197 -34.54 -14.67 3.69
C GLY A 197 -33.29 -15.25 3.03
N TRP A 198 -33.08 -16.56 3.17
CA TRP A 198 -32.02 -17.25 2.43
C TRP A 198 -32.41 -17.36 0.94
N PRO A 199 -31.47 -17.16 0.00
CA PRO A 199 -31.75 -17.44 -1.40
C PRO A 199 -32.21 -18.88 -1.57
N LYS A 200 -33.27 -19.08 -2.37
CA LYS A 200 -33.78 -20.41 -2.68
C LYS A 200 -32.68 -21.17 -3.44
N PRO A 201 -32.19 -22.32 -2.92
CA PRO A 201 -31.21 -23.11 -3.64
C PRO A 201 -31.82 -23.63 -4.94
N PRO A 202 -31.03 -23.79 -6.02
CA PRO A 202 -31.47 -24.47 -7.24
C PRO A 202 -32.11 -25.83 -6.92
N SER A 203 -33.10 -26.23 -7.72
CA SER A 203 -33.87 -27.46 -7.50
C SER A 203 -33.02 -28.74 -7.48
N HIS A 204 -31.88 -28.75 -8.17
CA HIS A 204 -30.96 -29.89 -8.21
C HIS A 204 -30.10 -30.01 -6.94
N TRP A 205 -30.13 -29.05 -6.01
CA TRP A 205 -29.28 -29.13 -4.81
C TRP A 205 -29.77 -30.19 -3.83
N PRO A 206 -28.86 -30.87 -3.10
CA PRO A 206 -29.25 -31.86 -2.12
C PRO A 206 -30.13 -31.27 -1.00
N PRO A 207 -31.08 -32.06 -0.46
CA PRO A 207 -31.83 -31.66 0.72
C PRO A 207 -30.92 -31.24 1.88
N GLY A 208 -31.29 -30.15 2.55
CA GLY A 208 -30.55 -29.60 3.69
C GLY A 208 -29.30 -28.78 3.35
N VAL A 209 -29.02 -28.56 2.06
CA VAL A 209 -28.01 -27.59 1.59
C VAL A 209 -28.69 -26.28 1.25
N ARG A 210 -28.26 -25.19 1.91
CA ARG A 210 -28.70 -23.82 1.57
C ARG A 210 -27.60 -23.07 0.84
N VAL A 211 -27.96 -22.03 0.09
CA VAL A 211 -26.97 -21.16 -0.59
C VAL A 211 -26.08 -20.48 0.44
N ASP A 212 -24.77 -20.57 0.25
CA ASP A 212 -23.80 -19.79 1.04
C ASP A 212 -23.75 -18.37 0.49
N VAL A 213 -24.24 -17.41 1.29
CA VAL A 213 -24.20 -15.98 0.97
C VAL A 213 -22.84 -15.34 1.26
N GLY A 214 -21.87 -16.15 1.73
CA GLY A 214 -20.49 -15.72 1.96
C GLY A 214 -19.74 -15.38 0.67
N ARG A 215 -18.45 -15.06 0.82
CA ARG A 215 -17.57 -14.82 -0.33
C ARG A 215 -17.51 -16.09 -1.18
N PRO A 216 -17.82 -16.02 -2.49
CA PRO A 216 -17.63 -17.14 -3.38
C PRO A 216 -16.17 -17.63 -3.34
N VAL A 217 -16.01 -18.94 -3.30
CA VAL A 217 -14.71 -19.59 -3.23
C VAL A 217 -14.11 -19.55 -4.62
N GLU A 218 -12.96 -18.89 -4.71
CA GLU A 218 -12.46 -18.41 -6.00
C GLU A 218 -12.00 -19.51 -6.97
N TRP A 219 -11.73 -20.71 -6.47
CA TRP A 219 -11.32 -21.86 -7.28
C TRP A 219 -12.51 -22.69 -7.79
N LEU A 220 -13.72 -22.39 -7.33
CA LEU A 220 -14.90 -23.17 -7.66
C LEU A 220 -15.31 -22.91 -9.14
N PRO A 221 -15.58 -23.94 -9.95
CA PRO A 221 -16.03 -23.74 -11.33
C PRO A 221 -17.32 -22.91 -11.43
N ALA A 222 -17.51 -22.20 -12.54
CA ALA A 222 -18.61 -21.24 -12.70
C ALA A 222 -20.01 -21.88 -12.65
N ASP A 223 -20.11 -23.14 -13.08
CA ASP A 223 -21.32 -23.97 -13.10
C ASP A 223 -21.58 -24.67 -11.76
N TRP A 224 -20.71 -24.50 -10.76
CA TRP A 224 -20.87 -25.09 -9.43
C TRP A 224 -21.48 -24.12 -8.43
N GLY A 225 -22.25 -24.67 -7.50
CA GLY A 225 -22.84 -23.97 -6.37
C GLY A 225 -21.96 -23.97 -5.13
N GLN A 226 -21.98 -22.90 -4.34
CA GLN A 226 -21.42 -22.87 -2.98
C GLN A 226 -22.55 -22.87 -1.96
N GLY A 227 -22.56 -23.88 -1.10
CA GLY A 227 -23.62 -24.08 -0.12
C GLY A 227 -23.10 -24.27 1.29
N ILE A 228 -24.01 -24.16 2.25
CA ILE A 228 -23.81 -24.60 3.63
C ILE A 228 -24.76 -25.76 3.88
N LYS A 229 -24.20 -26.94 4.21
CA LYS A 229 -24.96 -28.09 4.68
C LYS A 229 -25.04 -28.05 6.19
N THR A 230 -26.26 -28.06 6.73
CA THR A 230 -26.47 -28.19 8.18
C THR A 230 -26.46 -29.66 8.56
N THR A 231 -25.50 -30.06 9.38
CA THR A 231 -25.46 -31.41 9.97
C THR A 231 -25.93 -31.34 11.43
N CYS A 232 -26.17 -32.49 12.05
CA CYS A 232 -26.55 -32.57 13.47
C CYS A 232 -25.54 -31.91 14.44
N ALA A 233 -24.29 -31.74 14.02
CA ALA A 233 -23.21 -31.23 14.86
C ALA A 233 -22.63 -29.88 14.42
N SER A 234 -22.70 -29.55 13.13
CA SER A 234 -22.05 -28.35 12.60
C SER A 234 -22.59 -27.94 11.23
N LYS A 235 -22.31 -26.68 10.88
CA LYS A 235 -22.45 -26.16 9.52
C LYS A 235 -21.18 -26.47 8.75
N LEU A 236 -21.31 -27.13 7.61
CA LEU A 236 -20.19 -27.44 6.72
C LEU A 236 -20.37 -26.69 5.41
N GLN A 237 -19.36 -25.92 5.02
CA GLN A 237 -19.30 -25.41 3.67
C GLN A 237 -19.15 -26.58 2.71
N CYS A 238 -19.97 -26.59 1.66
CA CYS A 238 -19.93 -27.58 0.61
C CYS A 238 -20.04 -26.93 -0.77
N PHE A 239 -19.69 -27.69 -1.79
CA PHE A 239 -19.63 -27.31 -3.18
C PHE A 239 -20.52 -28.27 -3.96
N VAL A 240 -21.53 -27.75 -4.65
CA VAL A 240 -22.56 -28.52 -5.32
C VAL A 240 -22.26 -28.53 -6.81
N SER A 241 -22.05 -29.71 -7.39
CA SER A 241 -21.86 -29.85 -8.84
C SER A 241 -23.15 -29.56 -9.61
N PRO A 242 -23.09 -29.36 -10.95
CA PRO A 242 -24.28 -29.21 -11.78
C PRO A 242 -25.28 -30.38 -11.63
N ASP A 243 -24.77 -31.60 -11.43
CA ASP A 243 -25.58 -32.80 -11.18
C ASP A 243 -26.16 -32.88 -9.77
N GLY A 244 -25.99 -31.85 -8.94
CA GLY A 244 -26.52 -31.82 -7.58
C GLY A 244 -25.70 -32.59 -6.54
N LYS A 245 -24.47 -33.02 -6.83
CA LYS A 245 -23.66 -33.73 -5.82
C LYS A 245 -22.89 -32.75 -4.94
N ALA A 246 -22.92 -32.94 -3.62
CA ALA A 246 -22.21 -32.09 -2.67
C ALA A 246 -20.83 -32.65 -2.29
N TYR A 247 -19.82 -31.79 -2.36
CA TYR A 247 -18.42 -32.07 -2.04
C TYR A 247 -17.91 -31.07 -1.00
N TYR A 248 -16.91 -31.44 -0.19
CA TYR A 248 -16.44 -30.60 0.93
C TYR A 248 -14.99 -30.13 0.77
N HIS A 249 -14.26 -30.68 -0.19
CA HIS A 249 -12.84 -30.43 -0.34
C HIS A 249 -12.51 -30.12 -1.79
N ARG A 250 -11.66 -29.11 -1.97
CA ARG A 250 -11.17 -28.67 -3.29
C ARG A 250 -10.65 -29.83 -4.12
N HIS A 251 -9.73 -30.63 -3.60
CA HIS A 251 -9.12 -31.72 -4.38
C HIS A 251 -10.14 -32.75 -4.90
N VAL A 252 -11.27 -32.95 -4.22
CA VAL A 252 -12.34 -33.83 -4.69
C VAL A 252 -13.12 -33.16 -5.83
N VAL A 253 -13.39 -31.86 -5.71
CA VAL A 253 -13.98 -31.07 -6.81
C VAL A 253 -13.07 -31.14 -8.05
N GLU A 254 -11.75 -31.02 -7.86
CA GLU A 254 -10.76 -31.11 -8.95
C GLU A 254 -10.76 -32.49 -9.63
N GLN A 255 -10.85 -33.56 -8.85
CA GLN A 255 -10.98 -34.93 -9.38
C GLN A 255 -12.26 -35.09 -10.20
N VAL A 256 -13.39 -34.59 -9.70
CA VAL A 256 -14.69 -34.68 -10.38
C VAL A 256 -14.69 -33.84 -11.65
N CYS A 257 -14.05 -32.67 -11.64
CA CYS A 257 -13.96 -31.82 -12.81
C CYS A 257 -12.98 -32.36 -13.87
N GLY A 258 -12.17 -33.38 -13.55
CA GLY A 258 -11.12 -33.90 -14.43
C GLY A 258 -10.02 -32.88 -14.77
N LYS A 259 -10.00 -31.73 -14.10
CA LYS A 259 -9.05 -30.63 -14.30
C LYS A 259 -8.76 -29.95 -12.98
N PRO A 260 -7.52 -29.46 -12.75
CA PRO A 260 -7.22 -28.63 -11.59
C PRO A 260 -8.17 -27.44 -11.55
N CYS A 261 -8.80 -27.22 -10.40
CA CYS A 261 -9.61 -26.05 -10.16
C CYS A 261 -8.67 -24.87 -10.22
N VAL A 262 -8.95 -23.96 -11.15
CA VAL A 262 -8.01 -22.94 -11.52
C VAL A 262 -7.91 -21.94 -10.36
N GLY A 263 -6.76 -21.98 -9.70
CA GLY A 263 -6.61 -21.42 -8.36
C GLY A 263 -5.18 -21.59 -7.88
N SER A 264 -4.22 -21.25 -8.74
CA SER A 264 -3.05 -20.53 -8.24
C SER A 264 -3.56 -19.20 -7.64
N ARG A 265 -2.78 -18.54 -6.78
CA ARG A 265 -3.18 -17.41 -5.90
C ARG A 265 -3.88 -16.18 -6.55
N ASN A 266 -4.28 -16.23 -7.82
CA ASN A 266 -5.05 -15.18 -8.48
C ASN A 266 -5.98 -15.74 -9.59
N PRO A 267 -7.22 -16.12 -9.26
CA PRO A 267 -8.15 -16.82 -10.17
C PRO A 267 -8.57 -15.98 -11.37
N VAL A 268 -8.50 -14.65 -11.26
CA VAL A 268 -8.84 -13.72 -12.33
C VAL A 268 -7.95 -13.89 -13.57
N LYS A 269 -6.74 -14.44 -13.42
CA LYS A 269 -5.78 -14.53 -14.53
C LYS A 269 -6.09 -15.62 -15.55
N ASP A 270 -6.81 -16.65 -15.13
CA ASP A 270 -7.06 -17.83 -15.95
C ASP A 270 -8.53 -17.95 -16.38
N LEU A 271 -9.39 -17.04 -15.91
CA LEU A 271 -10.75 -16.87 -16.42
C LEU A 271 -10.71 -16.16 -17.78
N ASP A 272 -11.66 -16.48 -18.65
CA ASP A 272 -11.91 -15.66 -19.83
C ASP A 272 -12.32 -14.22 -19.40
N PRO A 273 -12.12 -13.20 -20.25
CA PRO A 273 -12.34 -11.81 -19.88
C PRO A 273 -13.76 -11.49 -19.39
N GLU A 274 -14.78 -12.17 -19.92
CA GLU A 274 -16.18 -11.95 -19.56
C GLU A 274 -16.48 -12.51 -18.17
N THR A 275 -16.10 -13.76 -17.91
CA THR A 275 -16.24 -14.39 -16.59
C THR A 275 -15.41 -13.65 -15.53
N ALA A 276 -14.21 -13.19 -15.88
CA ALA A 276 -13.37 -12.39 -15.00
C ALA A 276 -14.05 -11.07 -14.59
N GLU A 277 -14.76 -10.43 -15.52
CA GLU A 277 -15.47 -9.17 -15.24
C GLU A 277 -16.71 -9.39 -14.38
N LEU A 278 -17.52 -10.41 -14.70
CA LEU A 278 -18.67 -10.80 -13.87
C LEU A 278 -18.23 -11.14 -12.44
N TYR A 279 -17.10 -11.84 -12.30
CA TYR A 279 -16.53 -12.17 -10.99
C TYR A 279 -16.11 -10.93 -10.20
N LYS A 280 -15.45 -9.95 -10.84
CA LYS A 280 -15.11 -8.67 -10.20
C LYS A 280 -16.35 -7.92 -9.75
N GLN A 281 -17.40 -7.88 -10.58
CA GLN A 281 -18.67 -7.24 -10.23
C GLN A 281 -19.29 -7.89 -8.99
N ARG A 282 -19.31 -9.23 -8.91
CA ARG A 282 -19.81 -9.96 -7.72
C ARG A 282 -19.00 -9.66 -6.46
N ILE A 283 -17.67 -9.64 -6.55
CA ILE A 283 -16.81 -9.23 -5.43
C ILE A 283 -17.14 -7.80 -5.00
N LEU A 284 -17.29 -6.90 -5.96
CA LEU A 284 -17.54 -5.49 -5.69
C LEU A 284 -18.89 -5.28 -4.99
N VAL A 285 -19.95 -5.98 -5.41
CA VAL A 285 -21.26 -5.93 -4.74
C VAL A 285 -21.15 -6.38 -3.28
N PHE A 286 -20.49 -7.51 -3.02
CA PHE A 286 -20.27 -8.00 -1.66
C PHE A 286 -19.42 -7.03 -0.82
N ALA A 287 -18.33 -6.52 -1.40
CA ALA A 287 -17.45 -5.58 -0.75
C ALA A 287 -18.17 -4.27 -0.40
N THR A 288 -19.04 -3.78 -1.30
CA THR A 288 -19.85 -2.57 -1.11
C THR A 288 -20.86 -2.75 0.02
N ALA A 289 -21.61 -3.87 0.03
CA ALA A 289 -22.54 -4.18 1.11
C ALA A 289 -21.83 -4.27 2.46
N LYS A 290 -20.65 -4.91 2.48
CA LYS A 290 -19.81 -4.99 3.68
C LYS A 290 -19.26 -3.63 4.11
N ALA A 291 -18.83 -2.78 3.18
CA ALA A 291 -18.35 -1.44 3.46
C ALA A 291 -19.45 -0.59 4.12
N LYS A 292 -20.66 -0.59 3.53
CA LYS A 292 -21.84 0.09 4.07
C LYS A 292 -22.16 -0.36 5.49
N ALA A 293 -22.19 -1.68 5.74
CA ALA A 293 -22.41 -2.22 7.08
C ALA A 293 -21.31 -1.81 8.07
N SER A 294 -20.04 -1.80 7.64
CA SER A 294 -18.91 -1.44 8.49
C SER A 294 -18.95 0.04 8.89
N ILE A 295 -19.26 0.94 7.94
CA ILE A 295 -19.42 2.39 8.20
C ILE A 295 -20.57 2.64 9.16
N ALA A 296 -21.73 2.01 8.94
CA ALA A 296 -22.89 2.15 9.81
C ALA A 296 -22.61 1.68 11.25
N GLN A 297 -21.76 0.67 11.41
CA GLN A 297 -21.38 0.10 12.71
C GLN A 297 -20.16 0.77 13.36
N GLY A 298 -19.50 1.73 12.68
CA GLY A 298 -18.26 2.33 13.16
C GLY A 298 -17.11 1.32 13.29
N GLN A 299 -17.02 0.37 12.37
CA GLN A 299 -16.02 -0.70 12.36
C GLN A 299 -15.14 -0.65 11.11
N LEU A 300 -13.90 -1.15 11.23
CA LEU A 300 -13.07 -1.38 10.05
C LEU A 300 -13.67 -2.47 9.17
N PHE A 301 -13.20 -2.56 7.92
CA PHE A 301 -13.56 -3.64 7.00
C PHE A 301 -13.22 -5.05 7.55
N SER A 302 -12.29 -5.15 8.50
CA SER A 302 -11.96 -6.39 9.23
C SER A 302 -12.90 -6.69 10.40
N LYS A 303 -13.90 -5.83 10.67
CA LYS A 303 -14.74 -5.77 11.87
C LYS A 303 -14.01 -5.42 13.17
N ALA A 304 -12.71 -5.11 13.09
CA ALA A 304 -11.96 -4.63 14.24
C ALA A 304 -12.29 -3.16 14.51
N VAL A 305 -12.38 -2.79 15.80
CA VAL A 305 -12.44 -1.39 16.22
C VAL A 305 -11.01 -0.86 16.32
N PRO A 306 -10.65 0.24 15.64
CA PRO A 306 -9.38 0.92 15.83
C PRO A 306 -9.17 1.27 17.31
N LYS A 307 -7.99 0.95 17.84
CA LYS A 307 -7.58 1.36 19.18
C LYS A 307 -6.61 2.53 19.05
N PHE A 308 -6.84 3.58 19.83
CA PHE A 308 -6.00 4.76 19.89
C PHE A 308 -5.47 4.95 21.31
N ASP A 309 -4.31 5.58 21.42
CA ASP A 309 -3.84 6.11 22.70
C ASP A 309 -4.72 7.28 23.13
N LYS A 310 -4.77 7.55 24.44
CA LYS A 310 -5.51 8.70 24.99
C LYS A 310 -4.96 10.01 24.45
N ASP A 311 -5.85 10.93 24.08
CA ASP A 311 -5.51 12.29 23.62
C ASP A 311 -4.54 13.01 24.56
N SER A 312 -4.70 12.83 25.87
CA SER A 312 -3.84 13.45 26.88
C SER A 312 -2.36 13.08 26.73
N LYS A 313 -2.03 11.87 26.27
CA LYS A 313 -0.65 11.47 25.99
C LYS A 313 -0.06 12.24 24.82
N LEU A 314 -0.86 12.48 23.77
CA LEU A 314 -0.43 13.28 22.62
C LEU A 314 -0.27 14.74 23.04
N PHE A 315 -1.26 15.32 23.72
CA PHE A 315 -1.27 16.73 24.12
C PHE A 315 -0.25 17.08 25.22
N ALA A 316 0.27 16.08 25.96
CA ALA A 316 1.42 16.28 26.84
C ALA A 316 2.69 16.75 26.10
N ASN A 317 2.76 16.56 24.76
CA ASN A 317 3.85 17.01 23.90
C ASN A 317 3.66 18.45 23.35
N LEU A 318 2.62 19.15 23.81
CA LEU A 318 2.42 20.58 23.55
C LEU A 318 2.98 21.40 24.71
N SER A 319 3.47 22.61 24.44
CA SER A 319 3.82 23.59 25.48
C SER A 319 2.56 24.11 26.19
N ALA A 320 2.72 24.83 27.31
CA ALA A 320 1.58 25.43 27.99
C ALA A 320 0.82 26.42 27.10
N ALA A 321 1.54 27.27 26.36
CA ALA A 321 0.95 28.22 25.41
C ALA A 321 0.20 27.52 24.27
N GLU A 322 0.78 26.45 23.70
CA GLU A 322 0.12 25.68 22.64
C GLU A 322 -1.15 24.97 23.16
N ARG A 323 -1.12 24.41 24.38
CA ARG A 323 -2.28 23.72 24.97
C ARG A 323 -3.50 24.63 25.13
N ALA A 324 -3.29 25.94 25.36
CA ALA A 324 -4.37 26.91 25.44
C ALA A 324 -5.17 27.06 24.12
N HIS A 325 -4.59 26.60 23.00
CA HIS A 325 -5.21 26.69 21.68
C HIS A 325 -5.71 25.35 21.12
N ILE A 326 -5.80 24.30 21.94
CA ILE A 326 -6.39 23.03 21.51
C ILE A 326 -7.89 23.26 21.25
N PRO A 327 -8.40 22.99 20.03
CA PRO A 327 -9.83 23.03 19.76
C PRO A 327 -10.57 22.12 20.75
N SER A 328 -11.70 22.55 21.31
CA SER A 328 -12.38 21.79 22.38
C SER A 328 -12.92 20.45 21.86
N SER A 329 -13.33 20.42 20.60
CA SER A 329 -14.04 19.31 19.97
C SER A 329 -13.73 19.20 18.47
N ALA A 330 -14.15 18.09 17.86
CA ALA A 330 -14.02 17.88 16.42
C ALA A 330 -14.87 18.85 15.59
N SER A 331 -15.98 19.35 16.13
CA SER A 331 -16.92 20.22 15.41
C SER A 331 -16.37 21.63 15.14
N GLU A 332 -15.32 22.05 15.84
CA GLU A 332 -14.59 23.28 15.54
C GLU A 332 -13.72 23.16 14.28
N LEU A 333 -13.55 21.96 13.74
CA LEU A 333 -12.72 21.67 12.57
C LEU A 333 -13.60 21.23 11.40
N HIS A 334 -13.17 21.58 10.19
CA HIS A 334 -13.78 21.07 8.97
C HIS A 334 -12.93 19.93 8.39
N PHE A 335 -13.36 18.69 8.62
CA PHE A 335 -12.67 17.50 8.08
C PHE A 335 -13.11 17.23 6.64
N ALA A 336 -12.19 17.47 5.69
CA ALA A 336 -12.37 17.26 4.27
C ALA A 336 -11.55 16.06 3.79
N VAL A 337 -12.23 14.99 3.39
CA VAL A 337 -11.56 13.83 2.77
C VAL A 337 -11.53 14.02 1.26
N ILE A 338 -10.34 14.05 0.68
CA ILE A 338 -10.14 14.24 -0.75
C ILE A 338 -10.01 12.87 -1.40
N SER A 339 -10.96 12.51 -2.27
CA SER A 339 -11.04 11.16 -2.82
C SER A 339 -11.65 11.16 -4.21
N ALA A 340 -11.28 10.20 -5.05
CA ALA A 340 -11.98 9.99 -6.32
C ALA A 340 -11.84 8.53 -6.77
N ARG A 341 -12.94 7.96 -7.26
CA ARG A 341 -12.98 6.65 -7.94
C ARG A 341 -12.51 5.46 -7.10
N ARG A 342 -12.54 5.56 -5.76
CA ARG A 342 -12.15 4.45 -4.87
C ARG A 342 -13.30 3.49 -4.53
N ALA A 343 -14.54 3.88 -4.76
CA ALA A 343 -15.69 3.01 -4.48
C ALA A 343 -15.87 1.88 -5.51
N ASN A 344 -14.98 1.77 -6.51
CA ASN A 344 -15.13 0.87 -7.65
C ASN A 344 -14.29 -0.42 -7.51
N ASP A 345 -13.53 -0.58 -6.44
CA ASP A 345 -12.77 -1.80 -6.16
C ASP A 345 -12.71 -2.08 -4.65
N GLU A 346 -12.40 -3.33 -4.29
CA GLU A 346 -12.40 -3.79 -2.90
C GLU A 346 -11.35 -3.05 -2.04
N GLN A 347 -10.19 -2.71 -2.60
CA GLN A 347 -9.13 -2.04 -1.85
C GLN A 347 -9.50 -0.59 -1.56
N GLY A 348 -10.05 0.12 -2.54
CA GLY A 348 -10.57 1.47 -2.37
C GLY A 348 -11.71 1.52 -1.35
N LEU A 349 -12.63 0.54 -1.37
CA LEU A 349 -13.66 0.41 -0.33
C LEU A 349 -13.08 0.19 1.08
N ARG A 350 -12.02 -0.62 1.21
CA ARG A 350 -11.32 -0.82 2.49
C ARG A 350 -10.69 0.47 3.00
N ASN A 351 -10.11 1.26 2.11
CA ASN A 351 -9.49 2.55 2.43
C ASN A 351 -10.56 3.57 2.88
N ILE A 352 -11.66 3.68 2.13
CA ILE A 352 -12.81 4.53 2.49
C ILE A 352 -13.32 4.21 3.90
N VAL A 353 -13.62 2.93 4.18
CA VAL A 353 -14.13 2.48 5.48
C VAL A 353 -13.12 2.78 6.59
N SER A 354 -11.82 2.61 6.32
CA SER A 354 -10.75 2.87 7.28
C SER A 354 -10.69 4.34 7.69
N VAL A 355 -10.73 5.27 6.74
CA VAL A 355 -10.67 6.70 7.03
C VAL A 355 -11.95 7.19 7.69
N GLU A 356 -13.12 6.84 7.13
CA GLU A 356 -14.42 7.23 7.68
C GLU A 356 -14.58 6.79 9.14
N THR A 357 -14.28 5.52 9.41
CA THR A 357 -14.43 4.95 10.75
C THR A 357 -13.51 5.65 11.76
N GLN A 358 -12.24 5.88 11.39
CA GLN A 358 -11.29 6.51 12.30
C GLN A 358 -11.66 7.96 12.62
N LEU A 359 -12.18 8.72 11.64
CA LEU A 359 -12.66 10.08 11.85
C LEU A 359 -13.92 10.13 12.72
N ARG A 360 -14.92 9.26 12.45
CA ARG A 360 -16.15 9.19 13.26
C ARG A 360 -15.89 8.76 14.70
N LEU A 361 -14.97 7.81 14.93
CA LEU A 361 -14.56 7.43 16.28
C LEU A 361 -13.88 8.57 17.03
N GLY A 362 -13.32 9.54 16.32
CA GLY A 362 -12.81 10.77 16.90
C GLY A 362 -13.86 11.88 17.08
N GLY A 363 -15.13 11.61 16.79
CA GLY A 363 -16.22 12.58 16.88
C GLY A 363 -16.34 13.51 15.68
N ALA A 364 -15.58 13.30 14.61
CA ALA A 364 -15.69 14.12 13.40
C ALA A 364 -16.83 13.65 12.49
N THR A 365 -17.42 14.61 11.76
CA THR A 365 -18.39 14.38 10.68
C THR A 365 -17.73 14.78 9.35
N PRO A 366 -16.92 13.90 8.74
CA PRO A 366 -16.15 14.26 7.56
C PRO A 366 -17.04 14.52 6.33
N VAL A 367 -16.60 15.43 5.48
CA VAL A 367 -17.18 15.67 4.15
C VAL A 367 -16.22 15.12 3.09
N TRP A 368 -16.74 14.26 2.22
CA TRP A 368 -15.99 13.66 1.12
C TRP A 368 -16.11 14.53 -0.14
N TYR A 369 -14.99 15.07 -0.61
CA TYR A 369 -14.91 15.87 -1.82
C TYR A 369 -14.47 14.96 -2.96
N VAL A 370 -15.39 14.70 -3.90
CA VAL A 370 -15.20 13.71 -4.97
C VAL A 370 -15.44 14.28 -6.36
N ASP A 371 -15.00 13.56 -7.39
CA ASP A 371 -15.39 13.87 -8.76
C ASP A 371 -16.84 13.48 -9.03
N GLU A 372 -17.48 14.14 -10.00
CA GLU A 372 -18.90 13.91 -10.34
C GLU A 372 -19.25 12.41 -10.49
N PRO A 373 -18.46 11.58 -11.22
CA PRO A 373 -18.78 10.16 -11.39
C PRO A 373 -18.75 9.34 -10.09
N SER A 374 -18.06 9.82 -9.06
CA SER A 374 -17.95 9.13 -7.77
C SER A 374 -19.08 9.49 -6.79
N LEU A 375 -19.84 10.56 -7.05
CA LEU A 375 -20.80 11.09 -6.07
C LEU A 375 -21.83 10.05 -5.63
N ALA A 376 -22.46 9.39 -6.60
CA ALA A 376 -23.52 8.42 -6.34
C ALA A 376 -23.04 7.21 -5.53
N SER A 377 -21.88 6.65 -5.87
CA SER A 377 -21.33 5.47 -5.19
C SER A 377 -20.91 5.80 -3.74
N TYR A 378 -20.34 6.97 -3.49
CA TYR A 378 -19.96 7.38 -2.13
C TYR A 378 -21.18 7.67 -1.26
N ARG A 379 -22.21 8.34 -1.80
CA ARG A 379 -23.49 8.52 -1.10
C ARG A 379 -24.19 7.18 -0.83
N GLY A 380 -24.10 6.23 -1.76
CA GLY A 380 -24.62 4.86 -1.59
C GLY A 380 -24.01 4.10 -0.40
N LEU A 381 -22.78 4.46 0.00
CA LEU A 381 -22.11 3.94 1.20
C LEU A 381 -22.57 4.61 2.51
N GLY A 382 -23.38 5.68 2.44
CA GLY A 382 -23.82 6.47 3.59
C GLY A 382 -22.84 7.58 4.00
N LEU A 383 -21.98 8.03 3.07
CA LEU A 383 -21.02 9.11 3.29
C LEU A 383 -21.64 10.48 2.97
N THR A 384 -21.25 11.50 3.72
CA THR A 384 -21.52 12.90 3.38
C THR A 384 -20.60 13.33 2.24
N ALA A 385 -21.02 13.08 0.99
CA ALA A 385 -20.21 13.37 -0.20
C ALA A 385 -20.79 14.50 -1.05
N LYS A 386 -19.89 15.29 -1.64
CA LYS A 386 -20.21 16.35 -2.59
C LYS A 386 -19.19 16.45 -3.72
N VAL A 387 -19.61 17.09 -4.81
CA VAL A 387 -18.80 17.27 -6.01
C VAL A 387 -17.79 18.39 -5.77
N GLY A 388 -16.50 18.05 -5.79
CA GLY A 388 -15.40 19.01 -5.77
C GLY A 388 -14.51 18.93 -7.00
N GLY A 389 -14.71 17.95 -7.88
CA GLY A 389 -13.79 17.65 -8.97
C GLY A 389 -12.66 16.72 -8.53
N LYS A 390 -11.54 16.72 -9.24
CA LYS A 390 -10.38 15.87 -8.93
C LYS A 390 -9.28 16.66 -8.26
N LEU A 391 -8.61 16.09 -7.25
CA LEU A 391 -7.40 16.63 -6.63
C LEU A 391 -7.50 18.16 -6.34
N VAL A 392 -6.83 19.03 -7.09
CA VAL A 392 -6.74 20.49 -6.83
C VAL A 392 -8.11 21.17 -6.71
N PRO A 393 -9.04 21.07 -7.69
CA PRO A 393 -10.42 21.53 -7.53
C PRO A 393 -11.09 21.12 -6.20
N ALA A 394 -10.98 19.83 -5.82
CA ALA A 394 -11.59 19.31 -4.61
C ALA A 394 -10.94 19.89 -3.35
N ARG A 395 -9.60 19.99 -3.34
CA ARG A 395 -8.84 20.62 -2.27
C ARG A 395 -9.21 22.10 -2.10
N ASN A 396 -9.33 22.86 -3.19
CA ASN A 396 -9.70 24.27 -3.13
C ASN A 396 -11.14 24.47 -2.67
N LEU A 397 -12.08 23.61 -3.11
CA LEU A 397 -13.45 23.67 -2.62
C LEU A 397 -13.53 23.37 -1.12
N ALA A 398 -12.73 22.42 -0.62
CA ALA A 398 -12.64 22.12 0.81
C ALA A 398 -12.12 23.30 1.64
N LEU A 399 -11.11 24.01 1.14
CA LEU A 399 -10.60 25.22 1.80
C LEU A 399 -11.66 26.33 1.83
N SER A 400 -12.37 26.53 0.71
CA SER A 400 -13.41 27.55 0.61
C SER A 400 -14.60 27.27 1.52
N ASP A 401 -15.03 26.02 1.65
CA ASP A 401 -16.08 25.64 2.60
C ASP A 401 -15.65 25.88 4.05
N ALA A 402 -14.44 25.44 4.42
CA ALA A 402 -13.92 25.63 5.76
C ALA A 402 -13.87 27.12 6.13
N GLN A 403 -13.41 27.96 5.19
CA GLN A 403 -13.40 29.42 5.36
C GLN A 403 -14.81 29.98 5.53
N LYS A 404 -15.79 29.54 4.73
CA LYS A 404 -17.21 29.95 4.89
C LYS A 404 -17.78 29.56 6.25
N MET A 405 -17.33 28.44 6.81
CA MET A 405 -17.72 27.97 8.14
C MET A 405 -16.94 28.65 9.28
N GLY A 406 -15.89 29.44 8.97
CA GLY A 406 -14.97 30.01 9.95
C GLY A 406 -14.12 28.97 10.68
N LYS A 407 -13.91 27.78 10.08
CA LYS A 407 -13.22 26.64 10.71
C LYS A 407 -11.86 26.36 10.06
N PRO A 408 -10.86 25.88 10.81
CA PRO A 408 -9.67 25.29 10.22
C PRO A 408 -10.04 24.13 9.29
N CYS A 409 -9.46 24.13 8.08
CA CYS A 409 -9.63 23.06 7.11
C CYS A 409 -8.63 21.94 7.42
N VAL A 410 -9.12 20.74 7.72
CA VAL A 410 -8.30 19.53 7.84
C VAL A 410 -8.48 18.71 6.58
N GLN A 411 -7.44 18.61 5.76
CA GLN A 411 -7.49 17.76 4.57
C GLN A 411 -6.87 16.40 4.85
N VAL A 412 -7.56 15.35 4.40
CA VAL A 412 -7.19 13.95 4.64
C VAL A 412 -7.25 13.17 3.33
N SER A 413 -6.19 12.45 3.01
CA SER A 413 -6.18 11.45 1.93
C SER A 413 -7.00 10.22 2.31
N ASP A 414 -7.70 9.67 1.32
CA ASP A 414 -8.59 8.52 1.48
C ASP A 414 -7.90 7.18 1.80
N ASP A 415 -6.59 7.11 1.68
CA ASP A 415 -5.79 5.89 1.82
C ASP A 415 -4.87 5.87 3.05
N ILE A 416 -5.07 6.79 3.98
CA ILE A 416 -4.35 6.78 5.25
C ILE A 416 -4.89 5.66 6.14
N GLN A 417 -3.97 4.81 6.59
CA GLN A 417 -4.24 3.69 7.47
C GLN A 417 -4.06 4.05 8.94
N ARG A 418 -3.07 4.88 9.27
CA ARG A 418 -2.66 5.17 10.66
C ARG A 418 -2.04 6.55 10.81
N TRP A 419 -2.25 7.15 11.97
CA TRP A 419 -1.53 8.31 12.49
C TRP A 419 -0.72 7.86 13.69
N ASN A 420 0.59 8.06 13.64
CA ASN A 420 1.49 7.72 14.74
C ASN A 420 2.28 8.97 15.15
N TYR A 421 2.36 9.20 16.45
CA TYR A 421 3.24 10.18 17.05
C TYR A 421 4.35 9.45 17.81
N TYR A 422 5.59 9.90 17.65
CA TYR A 422 6.74 9.32 18.34
C TYR A 422 7.24 10.30 19.39
N VAL A 423 7.17 9.90 20.65
CA VAL A 423 7.66 10.68 21.79
C VAL A 423 9.13 10.36 21.98
N GLY A 424 9.98 11.39 21.91
CA GLY A 424 11.40 11.25 22.14
C GLY A 424 12.10 12.59 21.97
N GLU A 425 13.33 12.67 22.45
CA GLU A 425 14.10 13.90 22.45
C GLU A 425 14.64 14.26 21.07
N ASP A 426 14.89 15.55 20.88
CA ASP A 426 15.56 16.05 19.69
C ASP A 426 17.07 15.82 19.83
N LEU A 427 17.64 14.99 18.94
CA LEU A 427 19.06 14.64 18.99
C LEU A 427 20.01 15.80 18.69
N ARG A 428 19.53 16.85 18.02
CA ARG A 428 20.34 18.04 17.65
C ARG A 428 20.42 19.10 18.76
N LYS A 429 20.26 18.74 20.03
CA LYS A 429 20.59 19.65 21.13
C LYS A 429 22.13 19.79 21.21
N GLY A 430 22.69 20.70 20.41
CA GLY A 430 24.12 21.02 20.34
C GLY A 430 24.74 20.88 18.94
N ASP A 431 26.02 21.25 18.81
CA ASP A 431 26.76 21.25 17.53
C ASP A 431 27.28 19.86 17.09
N ALA A 432 27.01 18.81 17.88
CA ALA A 432 27.47 17.48 17.56
C ALA A 432 26.80 16.95 16.28
N LYS A 433 27.61 16.51 15.31
CA LYS A 433 27.13 15.90 14.07
C LYS A 433 26.52 14.53 14.37
N VAL A 434 25.20 14.48 14.50
CA VAL A 434 24.45 13.23 14.67
C VAL A 434 24.22 12.56 13.31
N ASP A 435 24.55 11.28 13.21
CA ASP A 435 24.37 10.48 12.00
C ASP A 435 23.03 9.73 11.95
N LEU A 436 22.72 9.12 10.80
CA LEU A 436 21.47 8.38 10.62
C LEU A 436 21.35 7.14 11.54
N ALA A 437 22.47 6.57 11.99
CA ALA A 437 22.44 5.43 12.91
C ALA A 437 21.89 5.87 14.28
N ALA A 438 22.40 6.97 14.83
CA ALA A 438 21.87 7.55 16.06
C ALA A 438 20.39 7.96 15.93
N GLY A 439 19.99 8.55 14.79
CA GLY A 439 18.59 8.82 14.49
C GLY A 439 17.70 7.57 14.51
N ASN A 440 18.17 6.47 13.92
CA ASN A 440 17.45 5.19 13.92
C ASN A 440 17.36 4.58 15.31
N GLU A 441 18.41 4.67 16.13
CA GLU A 441 18.36 4.19 17.52
C GLU A 441 17.38 4.99 18.37
N ALA A 442 17.38 6.32 18.25
CA ALA A 442 16.39 7.17 18.92
C ALA A 442 14.95 6.86 18.48
N ALA A 443 14.74 6.62 17.18
CA ALA A 443 13.44 6.21 16.66
C ALA A 443 12.97 4.85 17.18
N LYS A 444 13.90 3.92 17.47
CA LYS A 444 13.59 2.60 18.04
C LYS A 444 13.26 2.69 19.54
N SER A 445 13.93 3.59 20.28
CA SER A 445 13.69 3.80 21.70
C SER A 445 12.50 4.70 22.01
N ALA A 446 12.04 5.49 21.03
CA ALA A 446 10.90 6.38 21.17
C ALA A 446 9.58 5.64 21.46
N ASP A 447 8.80 6.18 22.39
CA ASP A 447 7.44 5.71 22.63
C ASP A 447 6.56 6.05 21.44
N ARG A 448 5.87 5.03 20.91
CA ARG A 448 4.96 5.19 19.78
C ARG A 448 3.52 5.30 20.27
N LEU A 449 2.93 6.48 20.09
CA LEU A 449 1.51 6.74 20.31
C LEU A 449 0.73 6.54 19.01
N ARG A 450 -0.33 5.74 19.05
CA ARG A 450 -1.28 5.67 17.94
C ARG A 450 -2.35 6.75 18.13
N ALA A 451 -2.15 7.89 17.49
CA ALA A 451 -3.07 9.01 17.54
C ALA A 451 -4.34 8.71 16.73
N ASN A 452 -5.48 9.19 17.23
CA ASN A 452 -6.68 9.37 16.44
C ASN A 452 -6.47 10.56 15.47
N PRO A 453 -6.92 10.49 14.19
CA PRO A 453 -6.80 11.60 13.24
C PRO A 453 -7.38 12.93 13.77
N VAL A 454 -8.45 12.91 14.56
CA VAL A 454 -9.02 14.14 15.12
C VAL A 454 -8.07 14.79 16.12
N SER A 455 -7.51 14.00 17.04
CA SER A 455 -6.54 14.45 18.03
C SER A 455 -5.26 14.95 17.36
N ALA A 456 -4.82 14.30 16.29
CA ALA A 456 -3.69 14.74 15.47
C ALA A 456 -3.97 16.11 14.82
N ALA A 457 -5.17 16.34 14.27
CA ALA A 457 -5.53 17.65 13.71
C ALA A 457 -5.59 18.75 14.78
N ARG A 458 -6.19 18.45 15.94
CA ARG A 458 -6.23 19.36 17.10
C ARG A 458 -4.84 19.73 17.59
N PHE A 459 -3.92 18.76 17.65
CA PHE A 459 -2.51 18.98 17.96
C PHE A 459 -1.86 19.94 16.95
N LEU A 460 -2.11 19.78 15.65
CA LEU A 460 -1.58 20.66 14.62
C LEU A 460 -2.14 22.10 14.72
N VAL A 461 -3.43 22.27 15.02
CA VAL A 461 -4.03 23.61 15.27
C VAL A 461 -3.39 24.27 16.49
N ALA A 462 -3.24 23.53 17.59
CA ALA A 462 -2.60 24.02 18.81
C ALA A 462 -1.17 24.51 18.54
N LYS A 463 -0.39 23.76 17.74
CA LYS A 463 0.95 24.18 17.30
C LYS A 463 0.92 25.48 16.48
N LEU A 464 0.00 25.60 15.50
CA LEU A 464 -0.11 26.80 14.67
C LEU A 464 -0.40 28.06 15.49
N ARG A 465 -1.43 27.98 16.33
CA ARG A 465 -1.92 29.12 17.11
C ARG A 465 -0.97 29.48 18.26
N GLY A 466 -0.37 28.47 18.91
CA GLY A 466 0.66 28.70 19.92
C GLY A 466 1.90 29.39 19.36
N GLU A 467 2.34 29.02 18.16
CA GLU A 467 3.45 29.72 17.49
C GLU A 467 3.06 31.17 17.16
N ALA A 468 1.89 31.40 16.55
CA ALA A 468 1.42 32.72 16.17
C ALA A 468 1.29 33.71 17.34
N ALA A 469 1.05 33.22 18.55
CA ALA A 469 1.04 34.03 19.76
C ALA A 469 2.45 34.41 20.26
N SER A 470 3.49 33.71 19.81
CA SER A 470 4.86 33.83 20.33
C SER A 470 5.86 34.50 19.39
N SER A 471 5.58 34.54 18.08
CA SER A 471 6.54 34.96 17.06
C SER A 471 6.31 36.39 16.57
N SER A 472 7.37 37.22 16.61
CA SER A 472 7.43 38.49 15.89
C SER A 472 7.57 38.33 14.37
N GLY A 473 7.94 37.13 13.89
CA GLY A 473 8.32 36.84 12.49
C GLY A 473 7.26 36.15 11.61
N GLY A 474 6.01 36.00 12.07
CA GLY A 474 4.89 35.49 11.24
C GLY A 474 3.93 34.57 11.99
N SER A 475 2.65 34.55 11.57
CA SER A 475 1.60 33.69 12.11
C SER A 475 1.38 32.52 11.14
N PRO A 476 2.02 31.35 11.31
CA PRO A 476 1.85 30.24 10.38
C PRO A 476 0.37 29.82 10.30
N LYS A 477 -0.12 29.56 9.09
CA LYS A 477 -1.50 29.11 8.85
C LYS A 477 -1.59 27.73 8.21
N LEU A 478 -0.47 27.04 8.02
CA LEU A 478 -0.42 25.68 7.46
C LEU A 478 0.45 24.80 8.34
N ALA A 479 -0.12 23.68 8.80
CA ALA A 479 0.61 22.66 9.53
C ALA A 479 0.39 21.28 8.94
N GLY A 480 1.37 20.39 9.07
CA GLY A 480 1.19 19.00 8.69
C GLY A 480 2.26 18.09 9.25
N VAL A 481 2.35 16.92 8.62
CA VAL A 481 3.10 15.76 9.13
C VAL A 481 4.44 15.59 8.45
N PHE A 482 5.27 14.71 8.99
CA PHE A 482 6.52 14.33 8.35
C PHE A 482 6.25 13.55 7.05
N PRO A 483 6.84 13.95 5.91
CA PRO A 483 6.47 13.40 4.60
C PRO A 483 7.07 12.02 4.28
N LEU A 484 8.01 11.53 5.09
CA LEU A 484 8.78 10.32 4.79
C LEU A 484 8.54 9.23 5.84
N GLY A 485 8.51 7.97 5.42
CA GLY A 485 8.52 6.82 6.34
C GLY A 485 9.87 6.58 7.05
N ASN A 486 10.83 7.50 6.94
CA ASN A 486 12.15 7.39 7.55
C ASN A 486 12.15 8.06 8.94
N LEU A 487 11.81 7.27 9.97
CA LEU A 487 11.77 7.75 11.35
C LEU A 487 13.13 8.32 11.79
N GLY A 488 14.24 7.66 11.47
CA GLY A 488 15.57 8.10 11.88
C GLY A 488 15.91 9.51 11.38
N GLN A 489 15.59 9.82 10.12
CA GLN A 489 15.78 11.16 9.58
C GLN A 489 14.93 12.22 10.28
N ALA A 490 13.74 11.85 10.74
CA ALA A 490 12.91 12.75 11.52
C ALA A 490 13.54 13.04 12.90
N PHE A 491 14.18 12.06 13.54
CA PHE A 491 14.92 12.22 14.81
C PHE A 491 16.22 13.03 14.68
N LEU A 492 16.74 13.14 13.47
CA LEU A 492 17.80 14.11 13.16
C LEU A 492 17.31 15.54 13.03
N SER A 493 16.00 15.78 13.01
CA SER A 493 15.45 17.14 12.94
C SER A 493 14.83 17.49 14.29
N SER A 494 14.69 18.79 14.55
CA SER A 494 13.85 19.28 15.64
C SER A 494 12.44 18.71 15.52
N SER A 495 11.71 18.58 16.62
CA SER A 495 10.33 18.07 16.61
C SER A 495 9.38 18.89 15.72
N VAL A 496 9.69 20.17 15.51
CA VAL A 496 8.97 21.11 14.63
C VAL A 496 9.94 21.78 13.66
N SER A 497 9.55 21.91 12.38
CA SER A 497 10.28 22.69 11.37
C SER A 497 9.39 23.74 10.70
N ARG A 498 9.98 24.90 10.36
CA ARG A 498 9.21 26.10 9.97
C ARG A 498 9.21 26.48 8.48
N GLU A 499 10.19 25.98 7.74
CA GLU A 499 10.41 26.34 6.32
C GLU A 499 10.39 25.11 5.40
N HIS A 500 9.73 24.04 5.84
CA HIS A 500 9.81 22.74 5.19
C HIS A 500 8.50 22.37 4.50
N PHE A 501 8.63 21.55 3.46
CA PHE A 501 7.54 20.94 2.72
C PHE A 501 6.49 20.27 3.63
N ILE A 502 5.21 20.60 3.42
CA ILE A 502 4.06 19.98 4.05
C ILE A 502 3.39 19.04 3.05
N LEU A 503 3.29 17.76 3.40
CA LEU A 503 2.70 16.73 2.54
C LEU A 503 1.18 16.92 2.41
N GLY A 504 0.66 16.79 1.19
CA GLY A 504 -0.78 16.93 0.90
C GLY A 504 -1.69 15.84 1.46
N ASP A 505 -1.15 14.80 2.10
CA ASP A 505 -1.93 13.65 2.61
C ASP A 505 -2.68 13.95 3.91
N PHE A 506 -2.05 14.68 4.84
CA PHE A 506 -2.69 15.09 6.08
C PHE A 506 -2.12 16.42 6.57
N PHE A 507 -2.94 17.46 6.50
CA PHE A 507 -2.55 18.81 6.93
C PHE A 507 -3.75 19.58 7.46
N VAL A 508 -3.45 20.67 8.15
CA VAL A 508 -4.40 21.66 8.64
C VAL A 508 -4.06 23.03 8.06
N ALA A 509 -5.05 23.70 7.49
CA ALA A 509 -4.98 25.10 7.09
C ALA A 509 -5.94 25.94 7.95
N ASP A 510 -5.41 26.83 8.79
CA ASP A 510 -6.19 27.65 9.73
C ASP A 510 -6.60 28.98 9.08
N ASN A 511 -7.76 28.99 8.43
CA ASN A 511 -8.37 30.18 7.81
C ASN A 511 -7.43 30.96 6.86
N SER A 512 -6.57 30.24 6.14
CA SER A 512 -5.64 30.84 5.18
C SER A 512 -6.33 31.23 3.85
N PRO A 513 -6.00 32.38 3.25
CA PRO A 513 -6.49 32.75 1.91
C PRO A 513 -5.77 31.99 0.79
N CYS A 514 -4.64 31.32 1.08
CA CYS A 514 -3.89 30.58 0.07
C CYS A 514 -4.75 29.47 -0.56
N ARG A 515 -4.53 29.21 -1.85
CA ARG A 515 -5.20 28.16 -2.64
C ARG A 515 -4.18 27.40 -3.47
N PHE A 516 -4.52 26.18 -3.83
CA PHE A 516 -3.74 25.36 -4.76
C PHE A 516 -3.83 25.97 -6.17
N ASP A 517 -2.71 26.04 -6.88
CA ASP A 517 -2.66 26.52 -8.27
C ASP A 517 -3.37 25.54 -9.20
N ALA A 518 -4.42 26.02 -9.89
CA ALA A 518 -5.24 25.18 -10.77
C ALA A 518 -4.49 24.65 -12.00
N ARG A 519 -3.32 25.21 -12.34
CA ARG A 519 -2.44 24.67 -13.39
C ARG A 519 -1.75 23.38 -12.94
N MET A 520 -1.63 23.18 -11.62
CA MET A 520 -0.97 22.01 -11.04
C MET A 520 -1.91 20.80 -11.08
N THR A 521 -1.35 19.67 -11.50
CA THR A 521 -2.02 18.37 -11.56
C THR A 521 -1.30 17.32 -10.71
N LEU A 522 -0.05 17.60 -10.34
CA LEU A 522 0.81 16.83 -9.45
C LEU A 522 1.68 17.82 -8.67
N LYS A 523 2.22 17.41 -7.51
CA LYS A 523 3.10 18.25 -6.67
C LYS A 523 2.44 19.55 -6.19
N GLU A 524 1.12 19.58 -6.13
CA GLU A 524 0.34 20.75 -5.74
C GLU A 524 0.61 21.19 -4.29
N ASP A 525 1.01 20.24 -3.45
CA ASP A 525 1.39 20.44 -2.05
C ASP A 525 2.70 21.23 -1.89
N TYR A 526 3.65 21.07 -2.80
CA TYR A 526 4.87 21.89 -2.84
C TYR A 526 4.54 23.36 -3.11
N ASP A 527 3.69 23.61 -4.11
CA ASP A 527 3.21 24.96 -4.43
C ASP A 527 2.45 25.57 -3.26
N PHE A 528 1.51 24.81 -2.69
CA PHE A 528 0.70 25.25 -1.56
C PHE A 528 1.53 25.57 -0.32
N THR A 529 2.58 24.77 -0.05
CA THR A 529 3.54 25.08 1.01
C THR A 529 4.27 26.40 0.74
N CYS A 530 4.78 26.60 -0.48
CA CYS A 530 5.48 27.84 -0.85
C CYS A 530 4.57 29.06 -0.78
N ALA A 531 3.31 28.93 -1.18
CA ALA A 531 2.32 29.99 -1.05
C ALA A 531 2.12 30.43 0.41
N HIS A 532 2.13 29.48 1.36
CA HIS A 532 2.05 29.80 2.79
C HIS A 532 3.34 30.42 3.32
N LEU A 533 4.50 29.91 2.92
CA LEU A 533 5.78 30.50 3.30
C LEU A 533 5.92 31.94 2.80
N GLN A 534 5.47 32.22 1.57
CA GLN A 534 5.43 33.58 1.05
C GLN A 534 4.43 34.46 1.81
N LYS A 535 3.21 33.96 2.07
CA LYS A 535 2.13 34.78 2.62
C LYS A 535 2.25 35.02 4.13
N HIS A 536 2.71 34.01 4.87
CA HIS A 536 2.69 33.98 6.34
C HIS A 536 4.09 33.91 6.97
N GLY A 537 5.14 33.86 6.16
CA GLY A 537 6.54 33.77 6.60
C GLY A 537 6.97 32.39 7.10
N SER A 538 6.03 31.54 7.51
CA SER A 538 6.32 30.21 8.06
C SER A 538 5.17 29.22 7.87
N VAL A 539 5.50 27.93 8.00
CA VAL A 539 4.58 26.79 8.14
C VAL A 539 4.99 25.96 9.36
N ILE A 540 4.21 24.96 9.75
CA ILE A 540 4.57 24.07 10.87
C ILE A 540 4.57 22.62 10.40
N ARG A 541 5.76 22.01 10.33
CA ARG A 541 5.89 20.57 10.11
C ARG A 541 6.20 19.86 11.42
N CYS A 542 5.29 19.01 11.88
CA CYS A 542 5.52 18.16 13.04
C CYS A 542 6.29 16.91 12.63
N ASN A 543 7.62 16.93 12.82
CA ASN A 543 8.50 15.85 12.41
C ASN A 543 8.31 14.56 13.23
N ARG A 544 7.60 14.63 14.36
CA ARG A 544 7.26 13.46 15.20
C ARG A 544 5.91 12.83 14.86
N LEU A 545 5.10 13.47 14.00
CA LEU A 545 3.79 12.98 13.58
C LEU A 545 3.88 12.41 12.17
N PHE A 546 3.44 11.17 12.00
CA PHE A 546 3.53 10.41 10.76
C PHE A 546 2.18 9.85 10.36
N VAL A 547 1.98 9.77 9.05
CA VAL A 547 0.87 9.02 8.46
C VAL A 547 1.42 7.79 7.73
N SER A 548 0.72 6.67 7.83
CA SER A 548 0.96 5.51 7.00
C SER A 548 -0.12 5.47 5.91
N ALA A 549 0.25 5.77 4.67
CA ALA A 549 -0.65 5.78 3.52
C ALA A 549 -0.22 4.76 2.46
N VAL A 550 -1.14 4.36 1.58
CA VAL A 550 -0.87 3.41 0.47
C VAL A 550 -0.73 4.17 -0.87
N HIS A 551 -0.21 5.39 -0.82
CA HIS A 551 -0.24 6.38 -1.91
C HIS A 551 0.59 6.05 -3.17
N GLU A 552 1.55 5.12 -3.11
CA GLU A 552 2.40 4.81 -4.29
C GLU A 552 1.79 3.77 -5.24
N THR A 553 0.84 2.95 -4.76
CA THR A 553 0.33 1.79 -5.55
C THR A 553 -1.18 1.81 -5.77
N ASN A 554 -1.90 2.74 -5.14
CA ASN A 554 -3.35 2.81 -5.23
C ASN A 554 -3.83 3.39 -6.57
N ALA A 555 -4.70 2.66 -7.27
CA ALA A 555 -5.28 3.10 -8.55
C ALA A 555 -6.23 4.30 -8.39
N GLY A 556 -5.93 5.43 -9.04
CA GLY A 556 -6.71 6.68 -8.96
C GLY A 556 -5.92 7.84 -8.33
N GLY A 557 -6.57 9.00 -8.16
CA GLY A 557 -5.94 10.19 -7.59
C GLY A 557 -4.70 10.66 -8.36
N ALA A 558 -3.64 11.06 -7.64
CA ALA A 558 -2.37 11.48 -8.26
C ALA A 558 -1.73 10.37 -9.12
N VAL A 559 -1.95 9.09 -8.79
CA VAL A 559 -1.41 7.97 -9.59
C VAL A 559 -2.02 7.94 -10.99
N SER A 560 -3.31 8.26 -11.13
CA SER A 560 -3.96 8.30 -12.47
C SER A 560 -3.52 9.46 -13.35
N GLU A 561 -2.94 10.51 -12.75
CA GLU A 561 -2.42 11.67 -13.49
C GLU A 561 -0.96 11.47 -13.94
N ARG A 562 -0.24 10.51 -13.35
CA ARG A 562 1.14 10.19 -13.74
C ARG A 562 1.14 9.43 -15.06
N ASP A 563 1.95 9.91 -15.99
CA ASP A 563 2.30 9.14 -17.18
C ASP A 563 3.60 8.35 -16.94
N ASP A 564 3.69 7.17 -17.55
CA ASP A 564 4.85 6.27 -17.46
C ASP A 564 6.16 6.93 -17.92
N SER A 565 6.06 7.99 -18.73
CA SER A 565 7.21 8.70 -19.26
C SER A 565 7.65 9.92 -18.42
N GLY A 566 6.93 10.24 -17.34
CA GLY A 566 7.22 11.36 -16.44
C GLY A 566 7.01 12.76 -17.04
N HIS A 567 6.31 12.90 -18.17
CA HIS A 567 6.09 14.21 -18.80
C HIS A 567 5.26 15.15 -17.92
N LYS A 568 4.21 14.63 -17.29
CA LYS A 568 3.34 15.36 -16.38
C LYS A 568 4.10 15.82 -15.15
N GLU A 569 4.93 14.96 -14.56
CA GLU A 569 5.80 15.33 -13.43
C GLU A 569 6.75 16.46 -13.82
N ARG A 570 7.44 16.36 -14.97
CA ARG A 570 8.32 17.44 -15.46
C ARG A 570 7.57 18.75 -15.74
N ALA A 571 6.35 18.68 -16.30
CA ALA A 571 5.53 19.85 -16.55
C ALA A 571 5.17 20.58 -15.24
N ASN A 572 4.76 19.84 -14.20
CA ASN A 572 4.48 20.43 -12.88
C ASN A 572 5.75 20.96 -12.20
N ILE A 573 6.90 20.30 -12.37
CA ILE A 573 8.19 20.83 -11.90
C ILE A 573 8.53 22.16 -12.58
N LYS A 574 8.28 22.29 -13.90
CA LYS A 574 8.49 23.54 -14.61
C LYS A 574 7.61 24.66 -14.03
N ILE A 575 6.34 24.39 -13.75
CA ILE A 575 5.44 25.35 -13.09
C ILE A 575 6.00 25.76 -11.72
N LEU A 576 6.48 24.81 -10.91
CA LEU A 576 7.10 25.11 -9.62
C LEU A 576 8.34 25.99 -9.75
N GLN A 577 9.23 25.69 -10.70
CA GLN A 577 10.47 26.46 -10.91
C GLN A 577 10.21 27.86 -11.47
N GLU A 578 9.22 28.00 -12.35
CA GLU A 578 8.77 29.29 -12.89
C GLU A 578 8.17 30.16 -11.79
N LYS A 579 7.26 29.59 -10.98
CA LYS A 579 6.55 30.32 -9.93
C LYS A 579 7.42 30.61 -8.70
N TRP A 580 8.37 29.73 -8.39
CA TRP A 580 9.22 29.80 -7.20
C TRP A 580 10.71 29.71 -7.56
N PRO A 581 11.27 30.73 -8.25
CA PRO A 581 12.64 30.70 -8.75
C PRO A 581 13.66 30.50 -7.61
N GLY A 582 14.54 29.53 -7.81
CA GLY A 582 15.59 29.13 -6.85
C GLY A 582 15.14 28.15 -5.75
N VAL A 583 13.84 28.02 -5.48
CA VAL A 583 13.32 27.15 -4.40
C VAL A 583 13.45 25.67 -4.74
N PHE A 584 13.30 25.31 -6.03
CA PHE A 584 13.24 23.91 -6.47
C PHE A 584 14.42 23.53 -7.36
N SER A 585 15.13 22.48 -6.95
CA SER A 585 16.17 21.82 -7.76
C SER A 585 15.79 20.37 -8.04
N ILE A 586 16.15 19.84 -9.21
CA ILE A 586 15.97 18.42 -9.54
C ILE A 586 16.75 17.54 -8.53
N ASN A 587 16.14 16.45 -8.09
CA ASN A 587 16.80 15.48 -7.23
C ASN A 587 17.68 14.53 -8.05
N GLY A 588 18.95 14.88 -8.26
CA GLY A 588 19.88 14.10 -9.08
C GLY A 588 20.00 12.61 -8.69
N ASN A 589 19.75 12.27 -7.42
CA ASN A 589 19.80 10.89 -6.93
C ASN A 589 18.55 10.07 -7.26
N ARG A 590 17.45 10.73 -7.64
CA ARG A 590 16.14 10.12 -7.90
C ARG A 590 15.56 10.44 -9.28
N GLY A 591 16.39 10.96 -10.19
CA GLY A 591 16.01 11.30 -11.56
C GLY A 591 15.35 12.66 -11.71
N ASP A 592 14.83 12.92 -12.90
CA ASP A 592 14.28 14.21 -13.36
C ASP A 592 12.79 14.44 -13.01
N THR A 593 12.16 13.48 -12.32
CA THR A 593 10.73 13.53 -11.93
C THR A 593 10.52 13.89 -10.45
N GLN A 594 11.61 14.10 -9.71
CA GLN A 594 11.58 14.48 -8.30
C GLN A 594 12.35 15.77 -8.06
N VAL A 595 11.91 16.55 -7.07
CA VAL A 595 12.51 17.83 -6.70
C VAL A 595 12.93 17.83 -5.23
N ILE A 596 13.92 18.66 -4.93
CA ILE A 596 14.29 19.08 -3.59
C ILE A 596 13.79 20.51 -3.44
N MET A 597 12.99 20.74 -2.40
CA MET A 597 12.52 22.06 -2.01
C MET A 597 13.46 22.65 -0.96
N SER A 598 13.92 23.88 -1.17
CA SER A 598 14.75 24.63 -0.21
C SER A 598 14.33 26.10 -0.21
N TRP A 599 13.49 26.50 0.75
CA TRP A 599 12.96 27.86 0.82
C TRP A 599 14.05 28.94 0.90
N LYS A 600 15.14 28.66 1.62
CA LYS A 600 16.29 29.55 1.78
C LYS A 600 17.02 29.91 0.47
N ARG A 601 16.78 29.17 -0.62
CA ARG A 601 17.39 29.41 -1.93
C ARG A 601 16.49 30.26 -2.84
N ARG A 602 15.36 30.75 -2.33
CA ARG A 602 14.47 31.62 -3.09
C ARG A 602 15.24 32.85 -3.55
N LYS A 603 15.23 33.12 -4.86
CA LYS A 603 15.72 34.38 -5.40
C LYS A 603 14.68 35.46 -5.13
N SER A 604 15.09 36.61 -4.62
CA SER A 604 14.22 37.78 -4.59
C SER A 604 13.86 38.13 -6.02
N SER A 605 12.60 38.49 -6.28
CA SER A 605 12.14 38.91 -7.62
C SER A 605 12.79 40.19 -8.15
N ASN A 606 13.73 40.77 -7.39
CA ASN A 606 14.56 41.92 -7.76
C ASN A 606 16.00 41.52 -8.21
N GLU A 607 16.33 40.22 -8.25
CA GLU A 607 17.55 39.65 -8.83
C GLU A 607 17.20 38.82 -10.08
#